data_AF-A0A9W6JLS4-F1
#
_entry.id   AF-A0A9W6JLS4-F1
#
_cell.length_a   1.000
_cell.length_b   1.000
_cell.length_c   1.000
_cell.angle_alpha   90.00
_cell.angle_beta   90.00
_cell.angle_gamma   90.00
#
_symmetry.space_group_name_H-M   'P 1'
#
loop_
_entity.id
_entity.type
_entity.pdbx_description
1 polymer ?
#
loop_
_entity_poly.entity_id
_entity_poly.type
_entity_poly.pdbx_seq_one_letter_code
_entity_poly.pdbx_strand_id
1 'polypeptide(L)'
;MAGITEYATATGNDYAEHERTYAAVMKLSKIGTAMAVLIVISLAIGGTTGHWWLCGFGVVLSIVGGVIGALSEKGTILPIGLSALLVVALWYIV
;
A
#
# COMPACT_ATOMS: atom_id res chain seq x y z
N MET A 1 9.50 44.06 12.72
CA MET A 1 8.68 43.46 11.65
C MET A 1 9.28 42.08 11.38
N ALA A 2 8.70 41.01 11.91
CA ALA A 2 9.19 39.66 11.62
C ALA A 2 8.88 39.37 10.16
N GLY A 3 9.92 39.25 9.31
CA GLY A 3 9.75 38.85 7.92
C GLY A 3 9.08 37.49 7.85
N ILE A 4 8.22 37.27 6.86
CA ILE A 4 7.58 35.97 6.60
C ILE A 4 8.70 34.95 6.54
N THR A 5 8.74 34.06 7.54
CA THR A 5 9.77 33.03 7.63
C THR A 5 9.47 32.02 6.54
N GLU A 6 10.23 32.07 5.46
CA GLU A 6 10.17 31.05 4.44
C GLU A 6 10.81 29.79 5.03
N TYR A 7 9.99 28.91 5.59
CA TYR A 7 10.46 27.69 6.27
C TYR A 7 11.30 26.80 5.36
N ALA A 8 11.07 26.85 4.04
CA ALA A 8 11.86 26.14 3.04
C ALA A 8 13.34 26.58 2.99
N THR A 9 13.63 27.86 3.28
CA THR A 9 14.98 28.44 3.22
C THR A 9 15.53 28.83 4.60
N ALA A 10 14.79 28.51 5.68
CA ALA A 10 15.21 28.79 7.04
C ALA A 10 16.50 28.03 7.40
N THR A 11 17.41 28.71 8.10
CA THR A 11 18.63 28.10 8.62
C THR A 11 18.28 26.88 9.49
N GLY A 12 18.80 25.71 9.12
CA GLY A 12 18.51 24.44 9.80
C GLY A 12 17.41 23.59 9.17
N ASN A 13 16.73 24.07 8.12
CA ASN A 13 15.82 23.25 7.33
C ASN A 13 16.60 22.33 6.38
N ASP A 14 16.55 21.02 6.61
CA ASP A 14 17.00 20.02 5.64
C ASP A 14 15.84 19.67 4.71
N TYR A 15 15.68 20.47 3.65
CA TYR A 15 14.60 20.30 2.68
C TYR A 15 14.74 18.99 1.89
N ALA A 16 15.97 18.58 1.58
CA ALA A 16 16.23 17.35 0.84
C ALA A 16 15.77 16.11 1.62
N GLU A 17 16.01 16.07 2.92
CA GLU A 17 15.50 15.00 3.79
C GLU A 17 13.98 15.00 3.95
N HIS A 18 13.35 16.18 3.98
CA HIS A 18 11.89 16.29 3.95
C HIS A 18 11.31 15.68 2.67
N GLU A 19 11.83 16.04 1.50
CA GLU A 19 11.37 15.50 0.22
C GLU A 19 11.53 13.97 0.15
N ARG A 20 12.67 13.45 0.63
CA ARG A 20 12.93 12.01 0.70
C ARG A 20 11.89 11.30 1.58
N THR A 21 11.57 11.89 2.73
CA THR A 21 10.56 11.36 3.65
C THR A 21 9.15 11.42 3.05
N TYR A 22 8.78 12.54 2.42
CA TYR A 22 7.49 12.66 1.74
C TYR A 22 7.33 11.62 0.64
N ALA A 23 8.36 11.39 -0.17
CA ALA A 23 8.34 10.35 -1.19
C ALA A 23 8.13 8.95 -0.59
N ALA A 24 8.79 8.65 0.54
CA ALA A 24 8.61 7.39 1.26
C ALA A 24 7.19 7.23 1.85
N VAL A 25 6.66 8.27 2.50
CA VAL A 25 5.29 8.26 3.06
C VAL A 25 4.27 8.08 1.94
N MET A 26 4.40 8.79 0.81
CA MET A 26 3.50 8.63 -0.34
C MET A 26 3.57 7.25 -0.96
N LYS A 27 4.77 6.68 -1.05
CA LYS A 27 4.94 5.30 -1.49
C LYS A 27 4.21 4.32 -0.55
N LEU A 28 4.45 4.42 0.75
CA LEU A 28 3.89 3.51 1.75
C LEU A 28 2.36 3.67 1.86
N SER A 29 1.84 4.89 1.89
CA SER A 29 0.39 5.14 1.96
C SER A 29 -0.34 4.55 0.76
N LYS A 30 0.18 4.74 -0.46
CA LYS A 30 -0.41 4.20 -1.68
C LYS A 30 -0.47 2.67 -1.67
N ILE A 31 0.66 2.03 -1.38
CA ILE A 31 0.79 0.56 -1.41
C ILE A 31 0.05 -0.07 -0.22
N GLY A 32 0.22 0.49 0.98
CA GLY A 32 -0.41 0.02 2.20
C GLY A 32 -1.93 0.11 2.16
N THR A 33 -2.48 1.19 1.60
CA THR A 33 -3.95 1.33 1.44
C THR A 33 -4.49 0.25 0.50
N ALA A 34 -3.87 0.04 -0.66
CA ALA A 34 -4.30 -0.98 -1.60
C ALA A 34 -4.18 -2.40 -0.99
N MET A 35 -3.08 -2.68 -0.28
CA MET A 35 -2.92 -3.94 0.45
C MET A 35 -4.01 -4.16 1.49
N ALA A 36 -4.35 -3.14 2.28
CA ALA A 36 -5.40 -3.22 3.29
C ALA A 36 -6.78 -3.53 2.66
N VAL A 37 -7.11 -2.89 1.54
CA VAL A 37 -8.36 -3.16 0.80
C VAL A 37 -8.43 -4.63 0.35
N LEU A 38 -7.34 -5.19 -0.19
CA LEU A 38 -7.32 -6.59 -0.63
C LEU A 38 -7.44 -7.58 0.53
N ILE A 39 -6.86 -7.26 1.68
CA ILE A 39 -7.03 -8.05 2.91
C ILE A 39 -8.49 -8.03 3.36
N VAL A 40 -9.15 -6.86 3.34
CA VAL A 40 -10.58 -6.76 3.70
C VAL A 40 -11.46 -7.56 2.74
N ILE A 41 -11.17 -7.55 1.44
CA ILE A 41 -11.88 -8.39 0.46
C ILE A 41 -11.65 -9.88 0.74
N SER A 42 -10.42 -10.26 1.08
CA SER A 42 -10.08 -11.65 1.43
C SER A 42 -10.80 -12.10 2.71
N LEU A 43 -10.90 -11.23 3.72
CA LEU A 43 -11.69 -11.46 4.92
C LEU A 43 -13.19 -11.59 4.61
N ALA A 44 -13.71 -10.79 3.68
CA ALA A 44 -15.09 -10.91 3.23
C ALA A 44 -15.35 -12.28 2.60
N ILE A 45 -14.45 -12.80 1.75
CA ILE A 45 -14.54 -14.16 1.22
C ILE A 45 -14.68 -15.20 2.34
N GLY A 46 -13.77 -15.17 3.32
CA GLY A 46 -13.81 -16.12 4.44
C GLY A 46 -15.08 -15.97 5.29
N GLY A 47 -15.43 -14.73 5.64
CA GLY A 47 -16.53 -14.42 6.55
C GLY A 47 -17.92 -14.66 5.98
N THR A 48 -18.12 -14.50 4.66
CA THR A 48 -19.45 -14.66 4.03
C THR A 48 -19.67 -16.04 3.43
N THR A 49 -18.61 -16.74 3.01
CA THR A 49 -18.72 -18.05 2.32
C THR A 49 -18.24 -19.24 3.17
N GLY A 50 -17.53 -18.98 4.27
CA GLY A 50 -16.92 -20.03 5.11
C GLY A 50 -15.58 -20.57 4.58
N HIS A 51 -15.13 -20.15 3.39
CA HIS A 51 -13.88 -20.59 2.77
C HIS A 51 -12.64 -19.88 3.35
N TRP A 52 -12.35 -20.12 4.63
CA TRP A 52 -11.22 -19.49 5.34
C TRP A 52 -9.85 -19.79 4.72
N TRP A 53 -9.71 -20.92 4.03
CA TRP A 53 -8.47 -21.23 3.31
C TRP A 53 -8.23 -20.27 2.13
N LEU A 54 -9.28 -19.89 1.39
CA LEU A 54 -9.21 -18.90 0.32
C LEU A 54 -8.96 -17.50 0.89
N CYS A 55 -9.54 -17.16 2.04
CA CYS A 55 -9.19 -15.96 2.79
C CYS A 55 -7.69 -15.92 3.10
N GLY A 56 -7.14 -16.99 3.70
CA GLY A 56 -5.71 -17.08 4.02
C GLY A 56 -4.83 -16.92 2.78
N PHE A 57 -5.19 -17.60 1.68
CA PHE A 57 -4.48 -17.46 0.41
C PHE A 57 -4.52 -16.02 -0.15
N GLY A 58 -5.70 -15.39 -0.15
CA GLY A 58 -5.88 -14.00 -0.59
C GLY A 58 -5.08 -13.00 0.25
N VAL A 59 -5.01 -13.19 1.57
CA VAL A 59 -4.18 -12.36 2.47
C VAL A 59 -2.70 -12.50 2.12
N VAL A 60 -2.21 -13.72 1.90
CA VAL A 60 -0.81 -13.95 1.50
C VAL A 60 -0.50 -13.26 0.16
N LEU A 61 -1.36 -13.41 -0.85
CA LEU A 61 -1.21 -12.73 -2.14
C LEU A 61 -1.18 -11.20 -1.99
N SER A 62 -2.04 -10.66 -1.13
CA SER A 62 -2.11 -9.22 -0.85
C SER A 62 -0.83 -8.70 -0.21
N ILE A 63 -0.29 -9.42 0.77
CA ILE A 63 0.96 -9.08 1.44
C ILE A 63 2.14 -9.18 0.47
N VAL A 64 2.25 -10.27 -0.30
CA VAL A 64 3.35 -10.46 -1.26
C VAL A 64 3.34 -9.35 -2.32
N GLY A 65 2.18 -9.07 -2.93
CA GLY A 65 2.04 -7.98 -3.89
C GLY A 65 2.35 -6.61 -3.28
N GLY A 66 1.88 -6.36 -2.05
CA GLY A 66 2.17 -5.14 -1.30
C GLY A 66 3.64 -4.96 -0.99
N VAL A 67 4.32 -5.99 -0.50
CA VAL A 67 5.76 -5.94 -0.16
C VAL A 67 6.60 -5.72 -1.42
N ILE A 68 6.34 -6.44 -2.51
CA ILE A 68 7.06 -6.25 -3.78
C ILE A 68 6.83 -4.81 -4.30
N GLY A 69 5.59 -4.31 -4.23
CA GLY A 69 5.26 -2.94 -4.58
C GLY A 69 6.03 -1.92 -3.72
N ALA A 70 6.05 -2.10 -2.39
CA ALA A 70 6.72 -1.21 -1.45
C ALA A 70 8.24 -1.21 -1.60
N LEU A 71 8.86 -2.36 -1.90
CA LEU A 71 10.31 -2.47 -2.07
C LEU A 71 10.82 -1.92 -3.41
N SER A 72 9.94 -1.75 -4.40
CA SER A 72 10.33 -1.10 -5.65
C SER A 72 10.70 0.37 -5.45
N GLU A 73 11.63 0.87 -6.26
CA GLU A 73 12.13 2.25 -6.18
C GLU A 73 10.99 3.27 -6.27
N LYS A 74 10.06 3.08 -7.22
CA LYS A 74 8.95 4.01 -7.48
C LYS A 74 7.65 3.65 -6.76
N GLY A 75 7.62 2.56 -5.99
CA GLY A 75 6.35 2.07 -5.45
C GLY A 75 5.39 1.62 -6.54
N THR A 76 5.82 0.71 -7.42
CA THR A 76 5.00 0.23 -8.54
C THR A 76 3.72 -0.44 -8.02
N ILE A 77 2.60 -0.09 -8.66
CA ILE A 77 1.29 -0.65 -8.35
C ILE A 77 1.09 -2.02 -9.00
N LEU A 78 1.94 -2.40 -9.96
CA LEU A 78 1.73 -3.57 -10.81
C LEU A 78 1.59 -4.89 -10.02
N PRO A 79 2.46 -5.22 -9.05
CA PRO A 79 2.32 -6.44 -8.25
C PRO A 79 1.03 -6.44 -7.44
N ILE A 80 0.63 -5.29 -6.89
CA ILE A 80 -0.67 -5.13 -6.22
C ILE A 80 -1.84 -5.33 -7.18
N GLY A 81 -1.75 -4.80 -8.40
CA GLY A 81 -2.78 -4.99 -9.43
C GLY A 81 -2.96 -6.47 -9.77
N LEU A 82 -1.87 -7.22 -9.89
CA LEU A 82 -1.92 -8.67 -10.08
C LEU A 82 -2.54 -9.37 -8.88
N SER A 83 -2.14 -9.04 -7.65
CA SER A 83 -2.79 -9.57 -6.44
C SER A 83 -4.27 -9.24 -6.39
N ALA A 84 -4.67 -8.04 -6.81
CA ALA A 84 -6.07 -7.63 -6.86
C ALA A 84 -6.89 -8.49 -7.82
N LEU A 85 -6.37 -8.73 -9.03
CA LEU A 85 -7.03 -9.60 -10.01
C LEU A 85 -7.18 -11.03 -9.46
N LEU A 86 -6.14 -11.56 -8.81
CA LEU A 86 -6.19 -12.90 -8.22
C LEU A 86 -7.19 -12.98 -7.07
N VAL A 87 -7.16 -12.01 -6.13
CA VAL A 87 -8.09 -11.96 -4.99
C VAL A 87 -9.54 -11.86 -5.47
N VAL A 88 -9.82 -11.02 -6.48
CA VAL A 88 -11.15 -10.92 -7.08
C VAL A 88 -11.54 -12.23 -7.77
N ALA A 89 -10.60 -12.92 -8.44
CA ALA A 89 -10.85 -14.22 -9.06
C ALA A 89 -11.25 -15.29 -8.04
N LEU A 90 -10.75 -15.23 -6.79
CA LEU A 90 -11.14 -16.18 -5.74
C LEU A 90 -12.64 -16.13 -5.43
N TRP A 91 -13.30 -14.98 -5.61
CA TRP A 91 -14.75 -14.84 -5.40
C TRP A 91 -15.58 -15.71 -6.35
N TYR A 92 -15.03 -16.16 -7.47
CA TYR A 92 -15.77 -16.98 -8.44
C TYR A 92 -15.62 -18.48 -8.21
N ILE A 93 -14.86 -18.89 -7.19
CA ILE A 93 -14.59 -20.31 -6.86
C ILE A 93 -14.91 -20.66 -5.40
N VAL A 94 -15.61 -19.76 -4.70
CA VAL A 94 -16.17 -19.92 -3.35
C VAL A 94 -17.58 -20.47 -3.38
#